data_AF-A0A6N1E4Q1-F1
#
_entry.id   AF-A0A6N1E4Q1-F1
#
_cell.length_a   1.000
_cell.length_b   1.000
_cell.length_c   1.000
_cell.angle_alpha   90.00
_cell.angle_beta   90.00
_cell.angle_gamma   90.00
#
_symmetry.space_group_name_H-M   'P 1'
#
loop_
_entity.id
_entity.type
_entity.pdbx_description
1 polymer ?
#
loop_
_entity_poly.entity_id
_entity_poly.type
_entity_poly.pdbx_seq_one_letter_code
_entity_poly.pdbx_strand_id
1 'polypeptide(L)'
;MSNFRRSFDITYITLLLISSAFFFIINFWLKGSLFGFAIGSFTSFLLFKITWILNSFNLKKRKILIIAHILKMLIFFIILSLIMYLIVSINKISNQSTKSLLEVNFIDAQINLAIFFVGLLSSLASIIFTSIYLKRKKEV
;
A
#
# COMPACT_ATOMS: atom_id res chain seq x y z
N MET A 1 23.59 4.78 4.38
CA MET A 1 22.15 4.45 4.27
C MET A 1 21.31 5.50 3.51
N SER A 2 21.67 6.78 3.50
CA SER A 2 20.88 7.83 2.81
C SER A 2 20.70 7.59 1.31
N ASN A 3 21.74 7.11 0.61
CA ASN A 3 21.67 6.85 -0.83
C ASN A 3 20.65 5.76 -1.19
N PHE A 4 20.57 4.67 -0.43
CA PHE A 4 19.56 3.62 -0.65
C PHE A 4 18.15 4.16 -0.42
N ARG A 5 17.95 4.94 0.64
CA ARG A 5 16.64 5.55 0.96
C ARG A 5 16.15 6.47 -0.15
N ARG A 6 17.02 7.37 -0.63
CA ARG A 6 16.69 8.29 -1.72
C ARG A 6 16.41 7.55 -3.01
N SER A 7 17.22 6.56 -3.37
CA SER A 7 16.98 5.73 -4.57
C SER A 7 15.67 4.96 -4.47
N PHE A 8 15.38 4.33 -3.32
CA PHE A 8 14.11 3.63 -3.12
C PHE A 8 12.91 4.56 -3.23
N ASP A 9 12.94 5.75 -2.62
CA ASP A 9 11.82 6.68 -2.68
C ASP A 9 11.50 7.06 -4.13
N ILE A 10 12.53 7.29 -4.94
CA ILE A 10 12.38 7.60 -6.38
C ILE A 10 11.82 6.40 -7.15
N THR A 11 12.39 5.21 -6.96
CA THR A 11 11.93 3.97 -7.61
C THR A 11 10.50 3.63 -7.23
N TYR A 12 10.14 3.84 -5.96
CA TYR A 12 8.80 3.59 -5.47
C TYR A 12 7.79 4.54 -6.09
N ILE A 13 8.07 5.85 -6.10
CA ILE A 13 7.16 6.85 -6.69
C ILE A 13 7.00 6.62 -8.20
N THR A 14 8.07 6.27 -8.91
CA THR A 14 8.00 5.98 -10.35
C THR A 14 7.16 4.72 -10.63
N LEU A 15 7.39 3.62 -9.90
CA LEU A 15 6.56 2.42 -10.01
C LEU A 15 5.10 2.68 -9.61
N LEU A 16 4.88 3.50 -8.60
CA LEU A 16 3.53 3.91 -8.16
C LEU A 16 2.80 4.64 -9.28
N LEU A 17 3.45 5.62 -9.92
CA LEU A 17 2.84 6.40 -11.01
C LEU A 17 2.52 5.53 -12.23
N ILE A 18 3.45 4.68 -12.63
CA ILE A 18 3.25 3.74 -13.76
C ILE A 18 2.09 2.78 -13.46
N SER A 19 2.09 2.17 -12.27
CA SER A 19 1.05 1.24 -11.87
C SER A 19 -0.30 1.95 -11.70
N SER A 20 -0.31 3.18 -11.19
CA SER A 20 -1.54 3.97 -11.05
C SER A 20 -2.12 4.33 -12.42
N ALA A 21 -1.29 4.65 -13.41
CA ALA A 21 -1.76 4.87 -14.79
C ALA A 21 -2.38 3.60 -15.38
N PHE A 22 -1.77 2.43 -15.12
CA PHE A 22 -2.33 1.15 -15.53
C PHE A 22 -3.67 0.85 -14.84
N PHE A 23 -3.76 1.05 -13.52
CA PHE A 23 -5.01 0.86 -12.79
C PHE A 23 -6.08 1.91 -13.11
N PHE A 24 -5.69 3.11 -13.55
CA PHE A 24 -6.61 4.11 -14.07
C PHE A 24 -7.31 3.62 -15.35
N ILE A 25 -6.57 2.97 -16.25
CA ILE A 25 -7.12 2.34 -17.44
C ILE A 25 -8.01 1.15 -17.06
N ILE A 26 -7.56 0.30 -16.13
CA ILE A 26 -8.37 -0.84 -15.64
C ILE A 26 -9.68 -0.38 -14.99
N ASN A 27 -9.69 0.79 -14.36
CA ASN A 27 -10.86 1.33 -13.67
C ASN A 27 -12.06 1.59 -14.59
N PHE A 28 -11.86 1.64 -15.91
CA PHE A 28 -12.97 1.66 -16.88
C PHE A 28 -13.78 0.36 -16.88
N TRP A 29 -13.14 -0.79 -16.66
CA TRP A 29 -13.80 -2.10 -16.59
C TRP A 29 -14.08 -2.55 -15.15
N LEU A 30 -13.18 -2.23 -14.22
CA LEU A 30 -13.25 -2.65 -12.82
C LEU A 30 -13.36 -1.42 -11.91
N LYS A 31 -14.58 -0.97 -11.65
CA LYS A 31 -14.84 0.24 -10.87
C LYS A 31 -14.26 0.10 -9.45
N GLY A 32 -13.47 1.09 -9.05
CA GLY A 32 -12.84 1.16 -7.73
C GLY A 32 -11.43 0.56 -7.68
N SER A 33 -10.97 -0.11 -8.74
CA SER A 33 -9.62 -0.69 -8.82
C SER A 33 -8.51 0.31 -8.51
N LEU A 34 -8.63 1.53 -9.04
CA LEU A 34 -7.69 2.62 -8.76
C LEU A 34 -7.67 2.99 -7.27
N PHE A 35 -8.84 3.05 -6.63
CA PHE A 35 -8.97 3.42 -5.22
C PHE A 35 -8.35 2.36 -4.31
N GLY A 36 -8.67 1.08 -4.57
CA GLY A 36 -8.05 -0.05 -3.86
C GLY A 36 -6.53 -0.05 -3.99
N PHE A 37 -6.01 0.13 -5.22
CA PHE A 37 -4.57 0.17 -5.48
C PHE A 37 -3.89 1.34 -4.79
N ALA A 38 -4.44 2.55 -4.93
CA ALA A 38 -3.87 3.78 -4.36
C ALA A 38 -3.78 3.70 -2.84
N ILE A 39 -4.82 3.19 -2.18
CA ILE A 39 -4.82 3.05 -0.72
C ILE A 39 -3.84 1.94 -0.28
N GLY A 40 -3.86 0.79 -0.95
CA GLY A 40 -2.96 -0.32 -0.63
C GLY A 40 -1.49 0.08 -0.75
N SER A 41 -1.14 0.71 -1.86
CA SER A 41 0.21 1.22 -2.09
C SER A 41 0.59 2.31 -1.09
N PHE A 42 -0.27 3.31 -0.85
CA PHE A 42 0.00 4.35 0.15
C PHE A 42 0.24 3.76 1.56
N THR A 43 -0.57 2.79 1.97
CA THR A 43 -0.42 2.13 3.27
C THR A 43 0.91 1.38 3.35
N SER A 44 1.30 0.70 2.28
CA SER A 44 2.58 0.00 2.17
C SER A 44 3.78 0.93 2.28
N PHE A 45 3.73 2.08 1.59
CA PHE A 45 4.75 3.11 1.65
C PHE A 45 4.92 3.66 3.06
N LEU A 46 3.80 3.96 3.73
CA LEU A 46 3.78 4.52 5.08
C LEU A 46 4.37 3.53 6.09
N LEU A 47 3.98 2.26 5.99
CA LEU A 47 4.58 1.16 6.76
C LEU A 47 6.11 1.10 6.59
N PHE A 48 6.59 1.23 5.36
CA PHE A 48 8.01 1.15 5.06
C PHE A 48 8.77 2.35 5.65
N LYS A 49 8.21 3.57 5.54
CA LYS A 49 8.75 4.77 6.18
C LYS A 49 8.81 4.64 7.71
N ILE A 50 7.75 4.15 8.36
CA ILE A 50 7.75 3.92 9.81
C ILE A 50 8.84 2.91 10.18
N THR A 51 8.94 1.81 9.44
CA THR A 51 9.96 0.77 9.69
C THR A 51 11.37 1.34 9.63
N TRP A 52 11.66 2.20 8.65
CA TRP A 52 12.94 2.87 8.57
C TRP A 52 13.19 3.87 9.70
N ILE A 53 12.18 4.66 10.07
CA ILE A 53 12.29 5.59 11.19
C ILE A 53 12.63 4.81 12.47
N LEU A 54 11.91 3.72 12.75
CA LEU A 54 12.16 2.86 13.90
C LEU A 54 13.58 2.24 13.88
N ASN A 55 14.04 1.78 12.71
CA ASN A 55 15.39 1.23 12.58
C ASN A 55 16.48 2.31 12.72
N SER A 56 16.20 3.55 12.33
CA SER A 56 17.16 4.66 12.42
C SER A 56 17.45 5.10 13.87
N PHE A 57 16.51 4.86 14.79
CA PHE A 57 16.70 5.18 16.20
C PHE A 57 17.70 4.27 16.93
N ASN A 58 18.28 3.28 16.24
CA ASN A 58 19.36 2.41 16.73
C ASN A 58 19.20 2.03 18.21
N LEU A 59 17.98 1.62 18.56
CA LEU A 59 17.59 1.33 19.94
C LEU A 59 18.43 0.15 20.43
N LYS A 60 19.49 0.44 21.20
CA LYS A 60 20.39 -0.57 21.81
C LYS A 60 19.61 -1.62 22.63
N LYS A 61 18.39 -1.31 23.05
CA LYS A 61 17.52 -2.21 23.82
C LYS A 61 16.59 -2.99 22.89
N ARG A 62 16.98 -4.24 22.59
CA ARG A 62 16.21 -5.22 21.79
C ARG A 62 14.73 -5.32 22.19
N LYS A 63 14.42 -5.20 23.48
CA LYS A 63 13.03 -5.24 24.02
C LYS A 63 12.16 -4.07 23.53
N ILE A 64 12.70 -2.85 23.46
CA ILE A 64 11.96 -1.66 23.01
C ILE A 64 11.65 -1.77 21.52
N LEU A 65 12.60 -2.30 20.74
CA LEU A 65 12.43 -2.52 19.31
C LEU A 65 11.30 -3.53 19.01
N ILE A 66 11.21 -4.61 19.80
CA ILE A 66 10.11 -5.59 19.71
C ILE A 66 8.75 -4.91 19.98
N ILE A 67 8.65 -4.14 21.07
CA ILE A 67 7.41 -3.41 21.41
C ILE A 67 7.03 -2.43 20.30
N ALA A 68 8.00 -1.70 19.74
CA ALA A 68 7.75 -0.76 18.64
C ALA A 68 7.28 -1.49 17.36
N HIS A 69 7.80 -2.69 17.08
CA HIS A 69 7.30 -3.51 15.96
C HIS A 69 5.88 -4.01 16.19
N ILE A 70 5.55 -4.47 17.40
CA ILE A 70 4.18 -4.88 17.76
C ILE A 70 3.23 -3.69 17.61
N LEU A 71 3.59 -2.52 18.14
CA LEU A 71 2.80 -1.31 18.04
C LEU A 71 2.61 -0.87 16.57
N LYS A 72 3.65 -0.97 15.73
CA LYS A 72 3.56 -0.72 14.30
C LYS A 72 2.54 -1.63 13.62
N MET A 73 2.58 -2.94 13.92
CA MET A 73 1.64 -3.90 13.36
C MET A 73 0.21 -3.63 13.83
N LEU A 74 0.03 -3.26 15.10
CA LEU A 74 -1.28 -2.91 15.65
C LEU A 74 -1.86 -1.65 14.99
N ILE A 75 -1.06 -0.59 14.83
CA ILE A 75 -1.45 0.62 14.10
C ILE A 75 -1.80 0.27 12.64
N PHE A 76 -1.02 -0.60 11.99
CA PHE A 76 -1.32 -1.06 10.65
C PHE A 76 -2.65 -1.81 10.56
N PHE A 77 -2.94 -2.72 11.49
CA PHE A 77 -4.23 -3.41 11.53
C PHE A 77 -5.41 -2.48 11.81
N ILE A 78 -5.22 -1.45 12.64
CA ILE A 78 -6.25 -0.41 12.85
C ILE A 78 -6.50 0.36 11.56
N ILE A 79 -5.44 0.84 10.90
CA ILE A 79 -5.54 1.56 9.62
C ILE A 79 -6.18 0.67 8.55
N LEU A 80 -5.77 -0.59 8.48
CA LEU A 80 -6.31 -1.59 7.57
C LEU A 80 -7.81 -1.80 7.81
N SER A 81 -8.21 -2.01 9.07
CA SER A 81 -9.61 -2.18 9.46
C SER A 81 -10.45 -0.95 9.10
N LEU A 82 -9.91 0.25 9.34
CA LEU A 82 -10.58 1.52 9.03
C LEU A 82 -10.73 1.74 7.53
N ILE A 83 -9.69 1.41 6.73
CA ILE A 83 -9.75 1.42 5.26
C ILE A 83 -10.78 0.43 4.75
N MET A 84 -10.78 -0.81 5.26
CA MET A 84 -11.73 -1.84 4.88
C MET A 84 -13.16 -1.42 5.19
N TYR A 85 -13.38 -0.82 6.36
CA TYR A 85 -14.65 -0.23 6.74
C TYR A 85 -15.07 0.91 5.80
N LEU A 86 -14.15 1.81 5.43
CA LEU A 86 -14.42 2.90 4.49
C LEU A 86 -14.78 2.37 3.09
N ILE A 87 -14.06 1.36 2.58
CA ILE A 87 -14.38 0.73 1.28
C ILE A 87 -15.78 0.15 1.31
N VAL A 88 -16.14 -0.59 2.37
CA VAL A 88 -17.49 -1.16 2.54
C VAL A 88 -18.55 -0.05 2.67
N SER A 89 -18.26 1.03 3.40
CA SER A 89 -19.20 2.12 3.64
C SER A 89 -19.47 2.96 2.39
N ILE A 90 -18.43 3.28 1.61
CA ILE A 90 -18.54 3.98 0.32
C ILE A 90 -19.40 3.15 -0.64
N ASN A 91 -19.15 1.83 -0.72
CA ASN A 91 -19.94 0.94 -1.56
C ASN A 91 -21.42 0.87 -1.09
N LYS A 92 -21.70 0.99 0.21
CA LYS A 92 -23.08 1.02 0.74
C LYS A 92 -23.82 2.34 0.44
N ILE A 93 -23.14 3.49 0.55
CA ILE A 93 -23.75 4.82 0.32
C ILE A 93 -24.09 5.01 -1.18
N SER A 94 -23.23 4.51 -2.08
CA SER A 94 -23.49 4.48 -3.52
C SER A 94 -24.80 3.75 -3.87
N ASN A 95 -25.17 2.73 -3.11
CA ASN A 95 -26.35 1.90 -3.36
C ASN A 95 -27.66 2.49 -2.81
N GLN A 96 -27.62 3.55 -2.00
CA GLN A 96 -28.83 4.18 -1.46
C GLN A 96 -29.44 5.26 -2.38
N SER A 97 -28.66 5.82 -3.31
CA SER A 97 -29.13 6.87 -4.23
C SER A 97 -29.88 6.34 -5.45
N THR A 98 -29.83 5.03 -5.71
CA THR A 98 -30.58 4.36 -6.78
C THR A 98 -31.33 3.17 -6.19
N LYS A 99 -32.65 3.32 -6.01
CA LYS A 99 -33.55 2.23 -5.63
C LYS A 99 -33.59 1.19 -6.76
N SER A 100 -32.61 0.29 -6.81
CA SER A 100 -32.75 -1.05 -7.38
C SER A 100 -32.10 -2.03 -6.41
N LEU A 101 -32.99 -2.80 -5.79
CA LEU A 101 -32.78 -3.86 -4.83
C LEU A 101 -31.62 -4.82 -5.19
N LEU A 102 -30.82 -5.14 -4.18
CA LEU A 102 -30.20 -6.46 -3.94
C LEU A 102 -29.00 -6.94 -4.76
N GLU A 103 -28.40 -6.13 -5.62
CA GLU A 103 -27.01 -6.36 -6.05
C GLU A 103 -26.10 -5.36 -5.35
N VAL A 104 -25.82 -5.64 -4.08
CA VAL A 104 -24.54 -5.17 -3.52
C VAL A 104 -23.49 -5.68 -4.51
N ASN A 105 -22.74 -4.78 -5.16
CA ASN A 105 -21.58 -5.14 -5.98
C ASN A 105 -20.49 -5.75 -5.06
N PHE A 106 -20.74 -6.95 -4.55
CA PHE A 106 -19.79 -7.78 -3.82
C PHE A 106 -18.55 -8.01 -4.67
N ILE A 107 -18.74 -8.10 -6.00
CA ILE A 107 -17.68 -8.20 -6.99
C ILE A 107 -16.77 -6.97 -6.93
N ASP A 108 -17.30 -5.74 -6.99
CA ASP A 108 -16.48 -4.52 -6.89
C ASP A 108 -15.78 -4.39 -5.52
N ALA A 109 -16.45 -4.78 -4.44
CA ALA A 109 -15.84 -4.80 -3.11
C ALA A 109 -14.67 -5.80 -3.04
N GLN A 110 -14.84 -7.01 -3.56
CA GLN A 110 -13.80 -8.05 -3.62
C GLN A 110 -12.66 -7.66 -4.53
N ILE A 111 -12.95 -7.05 -5.68
CA ILE A 111 -11.94 -6.53 -6.61
C ILE A 111 -11.13 -5.41 -5.94
N ASN A 112 -11.77 -4.47 -5.27
CA ASN A 112 -11.07 -3.40 -4.54
C ASN A 112 -10.16 -3.95 -3.45
N LEU A 113 -10.59 -5.01 -2.77
CA LEU A 113 -9.86 -5.69 -1.70
C LEU A 113 -8.66 -6.49 -2.27
N ALA A 114 -8.87 -7.20 -3.39
CA ALA A 114 -7.81 -7.90 -4.10
C ALA A 114 -6.75 -6.93 -4.64
N ILE A 115 -7.19 -5.84 -5.26
CA ILE A 115 -6.29 -4.82 -5.82
C ILE A 115 -5.61 -4.00 -4.71
N PHE A 116 -6.26 -3.84 -3.56
CA PHE A 116 -5.62 -3.33 -2.35
C PHE A 116 -4.44 -4.19 -1.91
N PHE A 117 -4.56 -5.53 -1.92
CA PHE A 117 -3.42 -6.41 -1.64
C PHE A 117 -2.31 -6.29 -2.69
N VAL A 118 -2.65 -6.12 -3.97
CA VAL A 118 -1.66 -5.82 -5.02
C VAL A 118 -0.93 -4.51 -4.71
N GLY A 119 -1.67 -3.48 -4.28
CA GLY A 119 -1.10 -2.22 -3.80
C GLY A 119 -0.15 -2.44 -2.62
N LEU A 120 -0.51 -3.28 -1.64
CA LEU A 120 0.36 -3.60 -0.51
C LEU A 120 1.69 -4.24 -0.93
N LEU A 121 1.68 -5.09 -1.96
CA LEU A 121 2.86 -5.78 -2.47
C LEU A 121 3.80 -4.88 -3.29
N SER A 122 3.36 -3.70 -3.73
CA SER A 122 4.16 -2.78 -4.56
C SER A 122 5.47 -2.32 -3.90
N SER A 123 5.49 -2.20 -2.56
CA SER A 123 6.71 -1.84 -1.83
C SER A 123 7.76 -2.94 -1.88
N LEU A 124 7.37 -4.22 -1.85
CA LEU A 124 8.29 -5.35 -1.99
C LEU A 124 8.96 -5.36 -3.37
N ALA A 125 8.19 -5.15 -4.43
CA ALA A 125 8.72 -5.01 -5.79
C ALA A 125 9.74 -3.86 -5.88
N SER A 126 9.44 -2.73 -5.24
CA SER A 126 10.33 -1.56 -5.20
C SER A 126 11.63 -1.83 -4.43
N ILE A 127 11.59 -2.62 -3.36
CA ILE A 127 12.78 -3.05 -2.61
C ILE A 127 13.67 -3.93 -3.50
N ILE A 128 13.08 -4.91 -4.18
CA ILE A 128 13.80 -5.83 -5.07
C ILE A 128 14.44 -5.06 -6.23
N PHE A 129 13.70 -4.17 -6.89
CA PHE A 129 14.25 -3.35 -7.97
C PHE A 129 15.40 -2.46 -7.50
N THR A 130 15.23 -1.79 -6.36
CA THR A 130 16.26 -0.89 -5.82
C THR A 130 17.52 -1.66 -5.42
N SER A 131 17.39 -2.87 -4.86
CA SER A 131 18.54 -3.70 -4.48
C SER A 131 19.32 -4.20 -5.70
N ILE A 132 18.62 -4.63 -6.77
CA ILE A 132 19.25 -5.02 -8.04
C ILE A 132 19.96 -3.83 -8.69
N TYR A 133 19.31 -2.67 -8.77
CA TYR A 133 19.88 -1.46 -9.36
C TYR A 133 21.17 -1.02 -8.66
N LEU A 134 21.16 -0.97 -7.32
CA LEU A 134 22.33 -0.55 -6.55
C LEU A 134 23.45 -1.59 -6.56
N LYS A 135 23.14 -2.89 -6.67
CA LYS A 135 24.15 -3.93 -6.87
C LYS A 135 24.90 -3.72 -8.18
N ARG A 136 24.17 -3.53 -9.29
CA ARG A 136 24.75 -3.26 -10.61
C ARG A 136 25.60 -1.99 -10.64
N LYS A 137 25.16 -0.92 -9.96
CA LYS A 137 25.92 0.35 -9.89
C LYS A 137 27.25 0.24 -9.13
N LYS A 138 27.43 -0.75 -8.25
CA LYS A 138 28.71 -0.98 -7.55
C LYS A 138 29.70 -1.84 -8.34
N GLU A 139 29.22 -2.54 -9.36
CA GLU A 139 30.01 -3.41 -10.22
C GLU A 139 30.58 -2.67 -11.44
N VAL A 140 30.16 -1.42 -11.66
CA VAL A 140 30.63 -0.48 -12.70
C VAL A 140 31.47 0.62 -12.05
#